data_AF-A0A2R6GHS3-F1
#
_entry.id   AF-A0A2R6GHS3-F1
#
_cell.length_a   1.000
_cell.length_b   1.000
_cell.length_c   1.000
_cell.angle_alpha   90.00
_cell.angle_beta   90.00
_cell.angle_gamma   90.00
#
_symmetry.space_group_name_H-M   'P 1'
#
loop_
_entity.id
_entity.type
_entity.pdbx_description
1 polymer ?
#
loop_
_entity_poly.entity_id
_entity_poly.type
_entity_poly.pdbx_seq_one_letter_code
_entity_poly.pdbx_strand_id
1 'polypeptide(L)'
;MSEAAAEETGREIWIEKYRPQSLGDVVGHEAVTDRLQRYISQQDLPHLLFAGPAGTGKTTSAVAIAREIYGEEWQEHFLELNASDQRGIDVVRDRIKGFARSSFGGYDHRIIFLDEADALCVPPGTEVATGYPSSPEVKKIEDVAEDGEPIPSVDFETNEIQSDRGKLVDSGVADFFELELADGRTVLASLTHPFFVVGSDGRLVEKELRELSPGDEIADFKDDVGVSRCEICGDWTPGRFCSVACKNDGHSREMQGDGNPMYGTEWSEERREKIVEKLSDGRFAGENDSNYGGTDERDPALVSDGGPRTVRTVEVRDVEYSHRGKAYNISMEGTPNFMLANGILTHNTSDAQSALRRTMEQFSDNARFVLSCNYSSQIIDPIQSRCAVFRFSPLGDEAVAAQTRVIAEAEGIELTDDGLDALVYAADGDMRKAINGLQAAAVMDGSVDEEAVYTITSTARPEEIQEMVEQALGGDFTGARAQLDTLLTDVGIAGGDIIDQLHRSVWEFDLSEREAVRLMERVGEADYRITAGANEQVQLEALLASLALEE
;
A
#
# COMPACT_ATOMS: atom_id res chain seq x y z
N MET A 1 -1.72 47.99 7.07
CA MET A 1 -0.40 47.45 6.68
C MET A 1 -0.70 46.30 5.75
N SER A 2 -0.25 46.42 4.50
CA SER A 2 -0.66 45.62 3.35
C SER A 2 -0.21 44.16 3.46
N GLU A 3 -0.93 43.27 2.77
CA GLU A 3 -0.63 41.84 2.56
C GLU A 3 0.83 41.55 2.14
N ALA A 4 1.54 42.55 1.61
CA ALA A 4 2.96 42.46 1.26
C ALA A 4 3.94 42.21 2.43
N ALA A 5 3.50 42.22 3.69
CA ALA A 5 4.38 41.96 4.84
C ALA A 5 4.31 40.51 5.36
N ALA A 6 3.43 39.66 4.81
CA ALA A 6 3.30 38.25 5.20
C ALA A 6 4.15 37.30 4.32
N GLU A 7 4.79 37.82 3.26
CA GLU A 7 5.56 37.04 2.28
C GLU A 7 7.01 36.75 2.72
N GLU A 8 7.49 37.36 3.82
CA GLU A 8 8.93 37.38 4.17
C GLU A 8 9.39 36.30 5.16
N THR A 9 8.57 35.28 5.47
CA THR A 9 8.96 34.19 6.41
C THR A 9 8.55 32.77 5.98
N GLY A 10 8.18 32.54 4.71
CA GLY A 10 8.03 31.19 4.17
C GLY A 10 9.38 30.67 3.70
N ARG A 11 10.00 29.70 4.40
CA ARG A 11 11.17 29.00 3.84
C ARG A 11 10.74 28.36 2.51
N GLU A 12 11.27 28.85 1.40
CA GLU A 12 11.01 28.33 0.07
C GLU A 12 11.46 26.87 -0.01
N ILE A 13 10.59 25.96 -0.46
CA ILE A 13 10.91 24.53 -0.59
C ILE A 13 11.76 24.35 -1.85
N TRP A 14 13.01 23.90 -1.69
CA TRP A 14 13.96 23.85 -2.80
C TRP A 14 13.59 22.85 -3.89
N ILE A 15 12.89 21.77 -3.54
CA ILE A 15 12.35 20.83 -4.52
C ILE A 15 11.51 21.54 -5.58
N GLU A 16 10.67 22.50 -5.19
CA GLU A 16 9.84 23.23 -6.15
C GLU A 16 10.61 24.34 -6.85
N LYS A 17 11.47 25.05 -6.12
CA LYS A 17 12.31 26.13 -6.65
C LYS A 17 13.23 25.64 -7.79
N TYR A 18 13.88 24.50 -7.58
CA TYR A 18 14.84 23.91 -8.50
C TYR A 18 14.24 22.81 -9.37
N ARG A 19 12.91 22.64 -9.36
CA ARG A 19 12.23 21.71 -10.26
C ARG A 19 12.57 22.07 -11.71
N PRO A 20 13.07 21.13 -12.53
CA PRO A 20 13.30 21.34 -13.95
C PRO A 20 12.11 22.01 -14.67
N GLN A 21 12.40 23.02 -15.48
CA GLN A 21 11.38 23.81 -16.16
C GLN A 21 11.16 23.35 -17.61
N SER A 22 12.18 22.74 -18.22
CA SER A 22 12.14 22.12 -19.54
C SER A 22 12.69 20.69 -19.50
N LEU A 23 12.48 19.89 -20.56
CA LEU A 23 13.05 18.54 -20.65
C LEU A 23 14.57 18.58 -20.74
N GLY A 24 15.16 19.68 -21.22
CA GLY A 24 16.60 19.89 -21.24
C GLY A 24 17.21 20.07 -19.84
N ASP A 25 16.40 20.49 -18.86
CA ASP A 25 16.84 20.67 -17.47
C ASP A 25 16.69 19.37 -16.65
N VAL A 26 16.10 18.31 -17.22
CA VAL A 26 15.95 17.02 -16.54
C VAL A 26 17.28 16.27 -16.62
N VAL A 27 17.85 16.02 -15.45
CA VAL A 27 19.21 15.47 -15.28
C VAL A 27 19.18 13.93 -15.28
N GLY A 28 20.21 13.29 -15.87
CA GLY A 28 20.49 11.84 -15.78
C GLY A 28 19.63 10.93 -16.67
N HIS A 29 18.78 11.49 -17.52
CA HIS A 29 17.82 10.74 -18.35
C HIS A 29 17.84 11.20 -19.82
N GLU A 30 19.01 11.45 -20.39
CA GLU A 30 19.20 12.03 -21.72
C GLU A 30 18.47 11.22 -22.81
N ALA A 31 18.53 9.89 -22.74
CA ALA A 31 17.83 9.03 -23.71
C ALA A 31 16.30 9.15 -23.63
N VAL A 32 15.76 9.38 -22.43
CA VAL A 32 14.32 9.57 -22.19
C VAL A 32 13.91 10.96 -22.67
N THR A 33 14.64 12.01 -22.28
CA THR A 33 14.36 13.40 -22.63
C THR A 33 14.50 13.63 -24.12
N ASP A 34 15.54 13.11 -24.77
CA ASP A 34 15.72 13.16 -26.22
C ASP A 34 14.53 12.53 -26.97
N ARG A 35 14.03 11.40 -26.48
CA ARG A 35 12.89 10.71 -27.10
C ARG A 35 11.59 11.47 -26.88
N LEU A 36 11.39 12.07 -25.70
CA LEU A 36 10.23 12.93 -25.41
C LEU A 36 10.25 14.19 -26.28
N GLN A 37 11.40 14.87 -26.37
CA GLN A 37 11.60 16.04 -27.23
C GLN A 37 11.31 15.75 -28.70
N ARG A 38 11.65 14.56 -29.20
CA ARG A 38 11.27 14.15 -30.57
C ARG A 38 9.76 14.13 -30.77
N TYR A 39 8.99 13.55 -29.84
CA TYR A 39 7.53 13.56 -29.92
C TYR A 39 6.95 14.97 -29.90
N ILE A 40 7.47 15.84 -29.03
CA ILE A 40 7.05 17.25 -28.94
C ILE A 40 7.36 17.99 -30.26
N SER A 41 8.58 17.85 -30.78
CA SER A 41 9.02 18.50 -32.02
C SER A 41 8.21 18.07 -33.25
N GLN A 42 7.70 16.85 -33.25
CA GLN A 42 6.85 16.29 -34.31
C GLN A 42 5.37 16.62 -34.14
N GLN A 43 4.99 17.27 -33.02
CA GLN A 43 3.60 17.53 -32.62
C GLN A 43 2.74 16.24 -32.58
N ASP A 44 3.36 15.12 -32.23
CA ASP A 44 2.71 13.80 -32.20
C ASP A 44 3.02 13.12 -30.87
N LEU A 45 2.57 13.74 -29.77
CA LEU A 45 2.71 13.19 -28.44
C LEU A 45 1.70 12.04 -28.26
N PRO A 46 2.11 10.78 -28.02
CA PRO A 46 1.18 9.70 -27.68
C PRO A 46 0.78 9.79 -26.20
N HIS A 47 -0.09 8.89 -25.74
CA HIS A 47 -0.19 8.65 -24.30
C HIS A 47 1.14 8.10 -23.78
N LEU A 48 1.53 8.47 -22.56
CA LEU A 48 2.82 8.12 -21.98
C LEU A 48 2.60 7.28 -20.71
N LEU A 49 3.49 6.32 -20.50
CA LEU A 49 3.59 5.58 -19.25
C LEU A 49 5.01 5.72 -18.70
N PHE A 50 5.14 6.40 -17.57
CA PHE A 50 6.38 6.60 -16.84
C PHE A 50 6.48 5.54 -15.74
N ALA A 51 7.51 4.70 -15.80
CA ALA A 51 7.74 3.62 -14.85
C ALA A 51 9.13 3.77 -14.22
N GLY A 52 9.21 3.71 -12.90
CA GLY A 52 10.49 3.77 -12.19
C GLY A 52 10.34 4.18 -10.72
N PRO A 53 11.41 4.11 -9.92
CA PRO A 53 11.40 4.49 -8.51
C PRO A 53 11.01 5.96 -8.27
N ALA A 54 10.69 6.31 -7.03
CA ALA A 54 10.47 7.70 -6.61
C ALA A 54 11.73 8.56 -6.84
N GLY A 55 11.56 9.88 -6.91
CA GLY A 55 12.71 10.80 -7.01
C GLY A 55 13.43 10.87 -8.36
N THR A 56 13.14 9.95 -9.29
CA THR A 56 13.78 9.85 -10.61
C THR A 56 13.28 10.86 -11.66
N GLY A 57 12.29 11.70 -11.33
CA GLY A 57 11.86 12.79 -12.22
C GLY A 57 10.66 12.49 -13.13
N LYS A 58 9.83 11.48 -12.81
CA LYS A 58 8.58 11.16 -13.54
C LYS A 58 7.61 12.36 -13.61
N THR A 59 7.16 12.86 -12.46
CA THR A 59 6.26 14.03 -12.35
C THR A 59 6.88 15.28 -12.96
N THR A 60 8.17 15.51 -12.68
CA THR A 60 8.95 16.62 -13.25
C THR A 60 8.96 16.59 -14.78
N SER A 61 9.17 15.42 -15.39
CA SER A 61 9.14 15.26 -16.84
C SER A 61 7.76 15.55 -17.42
N ALA A 62 6.68 15.16 -16.73
CA ALA A 62 5.31 15.46 -17.16
C ALA A 62 5.03 16.97 -17.19
N VAL A 63 5.46 17.68 -16.14
CA VAL A 63 5.35 19.15 -16.05
C VAL A 63 6.21 19.83 -17.11
N ALA A 64 7.43 19.35 -17.32
CA ALA A 64 8.34 19.87 -18.36
C ALA A 64 7.75 19.75 -19.77
N ILE A 65 7.14 18.60 -20.10
CA ILE A 65 6.42 18.41 -21.38
C ILE A 65 5.30 19.45 -21.52
N ALA A 66 4.51 19.66 -20.47
CA ALA A 66 3.41 20.62 -20.51
C ALA A 66 3.92 22.05 -20.74
N ARG A 67 5.02 22.44 -20.08
CA ARG A 67 5.65 23.74 -20.28
C ARG A 67 6.21 23.93 -21.67
N GLU A 68 6.82 22.90 -22.26
CA GLU A 68 7.34 22.99 -23.63
C GLU A 68 6.22 23.12 -24.67
N ILE A 69 5.08 22.47 -24.46
CA ILE A 69 3.95 22.52 -25.40
C ILE A 69 3.11 23.79 -25.25
N TYR A 70 2.81 24.19 -24.01
CA TYR A 70 1.83 25.25 -23.71
C TYR A 70 2.46 26.57 -23.24
N GLY A 71 3.77 26.61 -23.00
CA GLY A 71 4.47 27.81 -22.54
C GLY A 71 3.94 28.31 -21.19
N GLU A 72 3.69 29.62 -21.10
CA GLU A 72 3.20 30.27 -19.87
C GLU A 72 1.78 29.82 -19.47
N GLU A 73 0.99 29.29 -20.40
CA GLU A 73 -0.40 28.85 -20.16
C GLU A 73 -0.48 27.40 -19.68
N TRP A 74 0.65 26.72 -19.42
CA TRP A 74 0.67 25.29 -19.14
C TRP A 74 -0.25 24.85 -17.99
N GLN A 75 -0.39 25.67 -16.93
CA GLN A 75 -1.29 25.35 -15.81
C GLN A 75 -2.76 25.22 -16.23
N GLU A 76 -3.18 25.93 -17.28
CA GLU A 76 -4.55 25.85 -17.79
C GLU A 76 -4.78 24.59 -18.65
N HIS A 77 -3.69 23.97 -19.13
CA HIS A 77 -3.69 22.85 -20.06
C HIS A 77 -3.08 21.56 -19.48
N PHE A 78 -2.69 21.58 -18.21
CA PHE A 78 -2.18 20.45 -17.46
C PHE A 78 -3.04 20.16 -16.23
N LEU A 79 -3.51 18.93 -16.10
CA LEU A 79 -4.25 18.47 -14.94
C LEU A 79 -3.49 17.35 -14.25
N GLU A 80 -2.99 17.61 -13.05
CA GLU A 80 -2.37 16.62 -12.17
C GLU A 80 -3.40 16.05 -11.19
N LEU A 81 -3.46 14.72 -11.15
CA LEU A 81 -4.33 13.95 -10.28
C LEU A 81 -3.51 12.81 -9.69
N ASN A 82 -3.65 12.56 -8.39
CA ASN A 82 -3.17 11.32 -7.79
C ASN A 82 -4.32 10.29 -7.86
N ALA A 83 -4.04 9.11 -8.42
CA ALA A 83 -5.02 8.04 -8.57
C ALA A 83 -5.28 7.27 -7.26
N SER A 84 -4.36 7.31 -6.29
CA SER A 84 -4.52 6.71 -4.95
C SER A 84 -5.31 7.62 -3.99
N ASP A 85 -4.99 8.91 -3.94
CA ASP A 85 -5.38 9.83 -2.85
C ASP A 85 -6.72 10.58 -3.07
N GLN A 86 -7.32 10.54 -4.27
CA GLN A 86 -8.50 11.38 -4.60
C GLN A 86 -9.83 10.63 -4.65
N ARG A 87 -10.53 10.54 -3.50
CA ARG A 87 -12.01 10.47 -3.37
C ARG A 87 -12.75 9.60 -4.42
N GLY A 88 -12.22 8.42 -4.74
CA GLY A 88 -12.77 7.51 -5.73
C GLY A 88 -12.57 7.93 -7.21
N ILE A 89 -12.50 6.93 -8.11
CA ILE A 89 -12.28 7.16 -9.55
C ILE A 89 -13.33 8.05 -10.18
N ASP A 90 -14.55 8.10 -9.65
CA ASP A 90 -15.63 8.85 -10.29
C ASP A 90 -15.37 10.35 -10.21
N VAL A 91 -14.75 10.81 -9.11
CA VAL A 91 -14.28 12.20 -8.97
C VAL A 91 -13.13 12.48 -9.93
N VAL A 92 -12.15 11.58 -10.01
CA VAL A 92 -11.02 11.66 -10.96
C VAL A 92 -11.55 11.71 -12.40
N ARG A 93 -12.46 10.81 -12.76
CA ARG A 93 -13.07 10.69 -14.09
C ARG A 93 -13.91 11.91 -14.43
N ASP A 94 -14.69 12.43 -13.50
CA ASP A 94 -15.56 13.58 -13.78
C ASP A 94 -14.75 14.88 -13.86
N ARG A 95 -13.64 14.99 -13.10
CA ARG A 95 -12.61 16.02 -13.32
C ARG A 95 -11.97 15.91 -14.70
N ILE A 96 -11.53 14.71 -15.09
CA ILE A 96 -10.99 14.42 -16.43
C ILE A 96 -11.98 14.82 -17.51
N LYS A 97 -13.25 14.39 -17.41
CA LYS A 97 -14.30 14.74 -18.37
C LYS A 97 -14.53 16.24 -18.44
N GLY A 98 -14.61 16.92 -17.29
CA GLY A 98 -14.79 18.37 -17.22
C GLY A 98 -13.64 19.10 -17.90
N PHE A 99 -12.42 18.70 -17.58
CA PHE A 99 -11.20 19.27 -18.14
C PHE A 99 -11.06 19.03 -19.65
N ALA A 100 -11.26 17.79 -20.10
CA ALA A 100 -11.16 17.39 -21.50
C ALA A 100 -12.29 17.94 -22.39
N ARG A 101 -13.46 18.26 -21.81
CA ARG A 101 -14.60 18.86 -22.55
C ARG A 101 -14.60 20.39 -22.54
N SER A 102 -13.93 21.01 -21.58
CA SER A 102 -13.85 22.47 -21.53
C SER A 102 -13.21 22.99 -22.82
N SER A 103 -13.71 24.10 -23.35
CA SER A 103 -13.14 24.67 -24.57
C SER A 103 -11.75 25.21 -24.28
N PHE A 104 -10.78 24.74 -25.04
CA PHE A 104 -9.41 25.22 -25.02
C PHE A 104 -9.01 25.57 -26.46
N GLY A 105 -8.52 26.79 -26.66
CA GLY A 105 -8.10 27.29 -27.97
C GLY A 105 -6.60 27.25 -28.11
N GLY A 106 -6.10 27.10 -29.34
CA GLY A 106 -4.67 27.27 -29.65
C GLY A 106 -3.80 26.00 -29.62
N TYR A 107 -4.32 24.88 -29.10
CA TYR A 107 -3.58 23.62 -28.98
C TYR A 107 -4.43 22.41 -29.40
N ASP A 108 -3.79 21.35 -29.87
CA ASP A 108 -4.47 20.15 -30.37
C ASP A 108 -5.05 19.28 -29.24
N HIS A 109 -4.41 19.30 -28.07
CA HIS A 109 -4.81 18.51 -26.92
C HIS A 109 -4.43 19.20 -25.61
N ARG A 110 -4.92 18.65 -24.50
CA ARG A 110 -4.47 18.96 -23.13
C ARG A 110 -3.75 17.77 -22.50
N ILE A 111 -2.94 17.99 -21.48
CA ILE A 111 -2.26 16.91 -20.76
C ILE A 111 -2.96 16.62 -19.44
N ILE A 112 -3.15 15.33 -19.18
CA ILE A 112 -3.65 14.82 -17.89
C ILE A 112 -2.57 13.90 -17.33
N PHE A 113 -1.98 14.29 -16.22
CA PHE A 113 -1.03 13.49 -15.47
C PHE A 113 -1.74 12.76 -14.34
N LEU A 114 -1.62 11.43 -14.33
CA LEU A 114 -2.14 10.56 -13.29
C LEU A 114 -0.97 9.91 -12.57
N ASP A 115 -0.71 10.35 -11.34
CA ASP A 115 0.28 9.75 -10.46
C ASP A 115 -0.28 8.50 -9.78
N GLU A 116 0.61 7.54 -9.47
CA GLU A 116 0.27 6.28 -8.79
C GLU A 116 -0.88 5.50 -9.45
N ALA A 117 -0.81 5.34 -10.77
CA ALA A 117 -1.86 4.69 -11.56
C ALA A 117 -1.94 3.15 -11.39
N ASP A 118 -1.12 2.56 -10.51
CA ASP A 118 -1.09 1.14 -10.18
C ASP A 118 -2.37 0.65 -9.45
N ALA A 119 -2.77 -0.59 -9.72
CA ALA A 119 -4.04 -1.14 -9.25
C ALA A 119 -3.96 -1.59 -7.79
N LEU A 120 -5.01 -1.29 -7.01
CA LEU A 120 -5.16 -1.76 -5.63
C LEU A 120 -5.87 -3.11 -5.68
N CYS A 121 -5.30 -4.16 -5.12
CA CYS A 121 -5.82 -5.51 -5.36
C CYS A 121 -5.66 -6.44 -4.16
N VAL A 122 -6.43 -7.53 -4.20
CA VAL A 122 -6.34 -8.68 -3.28
C VAL A 122 -6.18 -9.98 -4.09
N PRO A 123 -5.60 -11.06 -3.54
CA PRO A 123 -5.41 -12.31 -4.28
C PRO A 123 -6.70 -13.14 -4.42
N PRO A 124 -6.73 -14.14 -5.32
CA PRO A 124 -7.73 -15.20 -5.31
C PRO A 124 -7.87 -15.85 -3.94
N GLY A 125 -9.09 -16.23 -3.60
CA GLY A 125 -9.43 -16.84 -2.32
C GLY A 125 -9.69 -15.84 -1.21
N THR A 126 -9.44 -14.54 -1.39
CA THR A 126 -9.83 -13.51 -0.43
C THR A 126 -11.34 -13.56 -0.22
N GLU A 127 -11.75 -13.77 1.03
CA GLU A 127 -13.15 -13.84 1.41
C GLU A 127 -13.73 -12.44 1.59
N VAL A 128 -14.87 -12.18 0.97
CA VAL A 128 -15.53 -10.86 0.95
C VAL A 128 -16.96 -11.00 1.44
N ALA A 129 -17.44 -9.99 2.16
CA ALA A 129 -18.85 -9.88 2.53
C ALA A 129 -19.68 -9.43 1.31
N THR A 130 -20.74 -10.17 1.02
CA THR A 130 -21.72 -9.92 -0.05
C THR A 130 -23.13 -10.01 0.53
N GLY A 131 -24.16 -9.76 -0.26
CA GLY A 131 -25.54 -9.71 0.20
C GLY A 131 -25.92 -8.40 0.88
N TYR A 132 -27.09 -8.39 1.50
CA TYR A 132 -27.59 -7.22 2.23
C TYR A 132 -27.01 -7.20 3.64
N PRO A 133 -26.77 -6.03 4.27
CA PRO A 133 -26.31 -5.96 5.65
C PRO A 133 -27.16 -6.75 6.66
N SER A 134 -28.47 -6.87 6.40
CA SER A 134 -29.40 -7.66 7.23
C SER A 134 -29.31 -9.17 7.02
N SER A 135 -28.69 -9.62 5.93
CA SER A 135 -28.51 -11.03 5.57
C SER A 135 -27.22 -11.19 4.74
N PRO A 136 -26.05 -11.00 5.38
CA PRO A 136 -24.78 -11.03 4.69
C PRO A 136 -24.38 -12.46 4.32
N GLU A 137 -23.61 -12.58 3.25
CA GLU A 137 -23.05 -13.82 2.73
C GLU A 137 -21.54 -13.66 2.59
N VAL A 138 -20.79 -14.73 2.84
CA VAL A 138 -19.33 -14.75 2.61
C VAL A 138 -19.05 -15.59 1.38
N LYS A 139 -18.29 -15.02 0.44
CA LYS A 139 -17.84 -15.70 -0.78
C LYS A 139 -16.39 -15.34 -1.06
N LYS A 140 -15.70 -16.17 -1.83
CA LYS A 140 -14.38 -15.81 -2.37
C LYS A 140 -14.55 -14.71 -3.41
N ILE A 141 -13.57 -13.83 -3.50
CA ILE A 141 -13.63 -12.69 -4.41
C ILE A 141 -13.84 -13.14 -5.87
N GLU A 142 -13.23 -14.24 -6.30
CA GLU A 142 -13.41 -14.80 -7.65
C GLU A 142 -14.83 -15.34 -7.94
N ASP A 143 -15.63 -15.56 -6.89
CA ASP A 143 -17.02 -16.02 -7.01
C ASP A 143 -18.04 -14.86 -7.00
N VAL A 144 -17.58 -13.62 -6.82
CA VAL A 144 -18.43 -12.42 -6.90
C VAL A 144 -18.89 -12.21 -8.35
N ALA A 145 -20.18 -11.93 -8.53
CA ALA A 145 -20.79 -11.83 -9.84
C ALA A 145 -20.18 -10.70 -10.71
N GLU A 146 -19.85 -11.01 -11.96
CA GLU A 146 -19.38 -10.02 -12.96
C GLU A 146 -20.46 -8.98 -13.32
N ASP A 147 -21.74 -9.36 -13.22
CA ASP A 147 -22.90 -8.49 -13.49
C ASP A 147 -23.38 -7.72 -12.24
N GLY A 148 -22.63 -7.80 -11.14
CA GLY A 148 -22.83 -7.05 -9.90
C GLY A 148 -23.88 -7.64 -8.96
N GLU A 149 -23.54 -7.74 -7.67
CA GLU A 149 -24.41 -8.23 -6.60
C GLU A 149 -24.38 -7.28 -5.38
N PRO A 150 -25.34 -7.39 -4.44
CA PRO A 150 -25.31 -6.58 -3.21
C PRO A 150 -24.04 -6.82 -2.40
N ILE A 151 -23.41 -5.74 -1.91
CA ILE A 151 -22.21 -5.75 -1.07
C ILE A 151 -22.39 -4.72 0.06
N PRO A 152 -22.12 -5.08 1.32
CA PRO A 152 -22.09 -4.13 2.42
C PRO A 152 -20.99 -3.08 2.24
N SER A 153 -21.36 -1.80 2.36
CA SER A 153 -20.48 -0.62 2.30
C SER A 153 -20.78 0.33 3.46
N VAL A 154 -19.92 1.32 3.71
CA VAL A 154 -20.08 2.28 4.82
C VAL A 154 -20.28 3.69 4.27
N ASP A 155 -21.38 4.33 4.61
CA ASP A 155 -21.57 5.75 4.30
C ASP A 155 -20.78 6.59 5.30
N PHE A 156 -19.81 7.40 4.85
CA PHE A 156 -19.01 8.23 5.75
C PHE A 156 -19.72 9.49 6.24
N GLU A 157 -20.82 9.92 5.62
CA GLU A 157 -21.62 11.03 6.14
C GLU A 157 -22.41 10.61 7.38
N THR A 158 -22.92 9.38 7.37
CA THR A 158 -23.76 8.82 8.45
C THR A 158 -23.02 7.85 9.37
N ASN A 159 -21.87 7.33 8.93
CA ASN A 159 -21.12 6.24 9.54
C ASN A 159 -21.96 4.96 9.73
N GLU A 160 -22.90 4.73 8.81
CA GLU A 160 -23.80 3.57 8.82
C GLU A 160 -23.46 2.59 7.70
N ILE A 161 -23.72 1.31 7.97
CA ILE A 161 -23.58 0.26 6.96
C ILE A 161 -24.80 0.31 6.05
N GLN A 162 -24.55 0.34 4.75
CA GLN A 162 -25.56 0.28 3.71
C GLN A 162 -25.28 -0.83 2.70
N SER A 163 -26.29 -1.15 1.89
CA SER A 163 -26.12 -2.08 0.78
C SER A 163 -25.82 -1.29 -0.48
N ASP A 164 -24.73 -1.64 -1.15
CA ASP A 164 -24.41 -1.14 -2.49
C ASP A 164 -24.23 -2.31 -3.46
N ARG A 165 -23.97 -2.05 -4.74
CA ARG A 165 -23.78 -3.08 -5.75
C ARG A 165 -22.32 -3.10 -6.20
N GLY A 166 -21.68 -4.27 -6.07
CA GLY A 166 -20.30 -4.47 -6.49
C GLY A 166 -20.12 -5.65 -7.44
N LYS A 167 -19.14 -5.55 -8.34
CA LYS A 167 -18.81 -6.58 -9.35
C LYS A 167 -17.32 -6.93 -9.35
N LEU A 168 -16.98 -8.16 -9.70
CA LEU A 168 -15.59 -8.61 -9.80
C LEU A 168 -14.83 -7.95 -10.97
N VAL A 169 -13.56 -7.63 -10.74
CA VAL A 169 -12.60 -7.13 -11.75
C VAL A 169 -11.29 -7.92 -11.66
N ASP A 170 -10.85 -8.48 -12.80
CA ASP A 170 -9.52 -9.07 -12.95
C ASP A 170 -8.47 -7.96 -13.12
N SER A 171 -7.55 -7.87 -12.16
CA SER A 171 -6.53 -6.82 -12.08
C SER A 171 -5.13 -7.32 -12.48
N GLY A 172 -5.04 -8.53 -13.06
CA GLY A 172 -3.78 -9.06 -13.57
C GLY A 172 -2.96 -9.79 -12.52
N VAL A 173 -1.70 -9.38 -12.30
CA VAL A 173 -0.76 -10.02 -11.36
C VAL A 173 -0.12 -8.95 -10.49
N ALA A 174 -0.13 -9.17 -9.17
CA ALA A 174 0.45 -8.27 -8.19
C ALA A 174 1.27 -9.04 -7.14
N ASP A 175 2.11 -8.32 -6.42
CA ASP A 175 2.78 -8.78 -5.20
C ASP A 175 1.85 -8.52 -4.01
N PHE A 176 1.61 -9.55 -3.19
CA PHE A 176 0.70 -9.52 -2.05
C PHE A 176 1.45 -9.64 -0.74
N PHE A 177 0.90 -8.99 0.27
CA PHE A 177 1.39 -8.88 1.62
C PHE A 177 0.29 -9.30 2.59
N GLU A 178 0.63 -10.03 3.64
CA GLU A 178 -0.24 -10.44 4.72
C GLU A 178 -0.20 -9.41 5.85
N LEU A 179 -1.31 -8.72 6.05
CA LEU A 179 -1.58 -7.87 7.20
C LEU A 179 -2.13 -8.73 8.35
N GLU A 180 -1.36 -8.91 9.42
CA GLU A 180 -1.82 -9.52 10.67
C GLU A 180 -2.38 -8.43 11.61
N LEU A 181 -3.52 -8.73 12.22
CA LEU A 181 -4.20 -7.87 13.19
C LEU A 181 -4.02 -8.42 14.61
N ALA A 182 -4.09 -7.54 15.61
CA ALA A 182 -3.85 -7.89 17.02
C ALA A 182 -4.81 -8.96 17.58
N ASP A 183 -5.97 -9.17 16.95
CA ASP A 183 -6.91 -10.23 17.30
C ASP A 183 -6.72 -11.53 16.51
N GLY A 184 -5.60 -11.65 15.78
CA GLY A 184 -5.18 -12.84 15.04
C GLY A 184 -5.85 -13.01 13.67
N ARG A 185 -6.62 -12.02 13.21
CA ARG A 185 -7.11 -12.00 11.81
C ARG A 185 -5.98 -11.62 10.87
N THR A 186 -6.03 -12.13 9.64
CA THR A 186 -5.13 -11.72 8.56
C THR A 186 -5.90 -11.21 7.34
N VAL A 187 -5.28 -10.33 6.56
CA VAL A 187 -5.73 -9.85 5.24
C VAL A 187 -4.57 -9.96 4.26
N LEU A 188 -4.79 -10.52 3.07
CA LEU A 188 -3.82 -10.44 1.99
C LEU A 188 -4.19 -9.32 1.01
N ALA A 189 -3.26 -8.40 0.75
CA ALA A 189 -3.48 -7.32 -0.21
C ALA A 189 -2.17 -6.78 -0.82
N SER A 190 -2.25 -6.01 -1.91
CA SER A 190 -1.08 -5.33 -2.48
C SER A 190 -0.63 -4.17 -1.57
N LEU A 191 0.63 -3.75 -1.67
CA LEU A 191 1.17 -2.63 -0.87
C LEU A 191 0.39 -1.32 -0.97
N THR A 192 -0.25 -1.10 -2.11
CA THR A 192 -1.07 0.09 -2.36
C THR A 192 -2.52 -0.09 -1.92
N HIS A 193 -2.93 -1.28 -1.45
CA HIS A 193 -4.31 -1.53 -1.05
C HIS A 193 -4.70 -0.69 0.18
N PRO A 194 -5.81 0.07 0.16
CA PRO A 194 -6.11 1.02 1.22
C PRO A 194 -6.96 0.40 2.32
N PHE A 195 -6.58 0.73 3.54
CA PHE A 195 -7.31 0.46 4.76
C PHE A 195 -7.75 1.79 5.37
N PHE A 196 -8.91 1.78 6.04
CA PHE A 196 -9.34 2.95 6.81
C PHE A 196 -8.81 2.83 8.23
N VAL A 197 -7.99 3.78 8.65
CA VAL A 197 -7.49 3.89 10.01
C VAL A 197 -8.13 5.06 10.75
N VAL A 198 -8.13 5.04 12.08
CA VAL A 198 -8.59 6.18 12.88
C VAL A 198 -7.44 7.17 13.10
N GLY A 199 -7.54 8.36 12.52
CA GLY A 199 -6.59 9.44 12.72
C GLY A 199 -6.66 10.06 14.11
N SER A 200 -5.67 10.89 14.46
CA SER A 200 -5.58 11.54 15.78
C SER A 200 -6.76 12.45 16.13
N ASP A 201 -7.53 12.91 15.13
CA ASP A 201 -8.74 13.71 15.31
C ASP A 201 -10.02 12.86 15.44
N GLY A 202 -9.88 11.53 15.47
CA GLY A 202 -10.97 10.56 15.59
C GLY A 202 -11.73 10.31 14.29
N ARG A 203 -11.23 10.79 13.15
CA ARG A 203 -11.83 10.54 11.83
C ARG A 203 -11.18 9.35 11.14
N LEU A 204 -11.94 8.70 10.26
CA LEU A 204 -11.37 7.71 9.35
C LEU A 204 -10.48 8.43 8.33
N VAL A 205 -9.24 7.97 8.24
CA VAL A 205 -8.23 8.38 7.28
C VAL A 205 -7.85 7.14 6.47
N GLU A 206 -7.74 7.31 5.16
CA GLU A 206 -7.25 6.25 4.28
C GLU A 206 -5.73 6.16 4.42
N LYS A 207 -5.22 4.94 4.59
CA LYS A 207 -3.79 4.61 4.54
C LYS A 207 -3.59 3.40 3.65
N GLU A 208 -2.57 3.44 2.80
CA GLU A 208 -2.18 2.27 2.03
C GLU A 208 -1.48 1.23 2.91
N LEU A 209 -1.49 -0.04 2.50
CA LEU A 209 -0.82 -1.10 3.24
C LEU A 209 0.66 -0.82 3.52
N ARG A 210 1.39 -0.19 2.58
CA ARG A 210 2.80 0.23 2.77
C ARG A 210 3.00 1.34 3.79
N GLU A 211 1.95 2.06 4.14
CA GLU A 211 1.96 3.17 5.10
C GLU A 211 1.47 2.71 6.48
N LEU A 212 0.93 1.48 6.58
CA LEU A 212 0.52 0.89 7.83
C LEU A 212 1.74 0.44 8.63
N SER A 213 1.77 0.83 9.89
CA SER A 213 2.76 0.39 10.86
C SER A 213 2.11 -0.36 12.00
N PRO A 214 2.81 -1.28 12.69
CA PRO A 214 2.33 -1.87 13.92
C PRO A 214 1.86 -0.80 14.91
N GLY A 215 0.65 -0.96 15.44
CA GLY A 215 -0.02 0.03 16.29
C GLY A 215 -1.05 0.92 15.58
N ASP A 216 -1.10 0.94 14.25
CA ASP A 216 -2.18 1.63 13.53
C ASP A 216 -3.53 0.96 13.79
N GLU A 217 -4.59 1.73 13.98
CA GLU A 217 -5.93 1.22 14.31
C GLU A 217 -6.84 1.21 13.08
N ILE A 218 -7.08 0.02 12.50
CA ILE A 218 -7.94 -0.17 11.33
C ILE A 218 -9.40 -0.29 11.73
N ALA A 219 -10.29 0.32 10.95
CA ALA A 219 -11.73 0.25 11.11
C ALA A 219 -12.28 -1.18 10.95
N ASP A 220 -12.95 -1.66 11.99
CA ASP A 220 -13.49 -3.01 12.12
C ASP A 220 -15.01 -2.96 12.28
N PHE A 221 -15.75 -3.59 11.38
CA PHE A 221 -17.21 -3.65 11.37
C PHE A 221 -17.73 -5.09 11.52
N LYS A 222 -16.91 -6.06 11.94
CA LYS A 222 -17.30 -7.49 12.01
C LYS A 222 -18.64 -7.73 12.71
N ASP A 223 -18.88 -7.03 13.81
CA ASP A 223 -20.06 -7.19 14.65
C ASP A 223 -21.30 -6.48 14.08
N ASP A 224 -21.08 -5.51 13.19
CA ASP A 224 -22.13 -4.70 12.58
C ASP A 224 -22.68 -5.36 11.30
N VAL A 225 -21.84 -6.11 10.57
CA VAL A 225 -22.24 -7.01 9.46
C VAL A 225 -22.40 -8.47 9.90
N GLY A 226 -22.26 -8.79 11.18
CA GLY A 226 -22.49 -10.15 11.69
C GLY A 226 -21.61 -11.24 11.08
N VAL A 227 -20.40 -10.91 10.63
CA VAL A 227 -19.43 -11.87 10.09
C VAL A 227 -18.53 -12.39 11.21
N SER A 228 -18.39 -13.72 11.32
CA SER A 228 -17.63 -14.37 12.38
C SER A 228 -16.90 -15.61 11.89
N ARG A 229 -15.90 -16.08 12.63
CA ARG A 229 -15.20 -17.34 12.35
C ARG A 229 -16.06 -18.51 12.84
N CYS A 230 -16.25 -19.52 12.00
CA CYS A 230 -16.94 -20.74 12.40
C CYS A 230 -16.16 -21.45 13.52
N GLU A 231 -16.85 -21.84 14.59
CA GLU A 231 -16.25 -22.52 15.75
C GLU A 231 -15.65 -23.91 15.46
N ILE A 232 -15.85 -24.46 14.26
CA ILE A 232 -15.44 -25.81 13.88
C ILE A 232 -14.41 -25.81 12.76
N CYS A 233 -14.74 -25.18 11.62
CA CYS A 233 -13.88 -25.14 10.45
C CYS A 233 -12.89 -23.96 10.50
N GLY A 234 -13.22 -22.89 11.23
CA GLY A 234 -12.47 -21.63 11.21
C GLY A 234 -12.77 -20.75 9.99
N ASP A 235 -13.59 -21.18 9.03
CA ASP A 235 -13.97 -20.35 7.88
C ASP A 235 -14.88 -19.20 8.30
N TRP A 236 -14.85 -18.09 7.56
CA TRP A 236 -15.75 -16.96 7.80
C TRP A 236 -17.20 -17.31 7.46
N THR A 237 -18.13 -16.86 8.29
CA THR A 237 -19.57 -17.17 8.16
C THR A 237 -20.43 -16.07 8.80
N PRO A 238 -21.61 -15.78 8.23
CA PRO A 238 -22.58 -14.84 8.80
C PRO A 238 -23.30 -15.36 10.06
N GLY A 239 -22.90 -16.53 10.59
CA GLY A 239 -23.46 -17.08 11.82
C GLY A 239 -22.47 -18.00 12.54
N ARG A 240 -22.93 -18.72 13.57
CA ARG A 240 -22.05 -19.55 14.42
C ARG A 240 -21.30 -20.66 13.65
N PHE A 241 -21.86 -21.17 12.55
CA PHE A 241 -21.30 -22.29 11.80
C PHE A 241 -21.30 -22.03 10.29
N CYS A 242 -20.23 -22.44 9.60
CA CYS A 242 -20.06 -22.29 8.14
C CYS A 242 -20.96 -23.24 7.32
N SER A 243 -21.45 -24.33 7.92
CA SER A 243 -22.27 -25.33 7.24
C SER A 243 -23.12 -26.14 8.23
N VAL A 244 -24.12 -26.87 7.72
CA VAL A 244 -24.88 -27.86 8.50
C VAL A 244 -23.96 -28.95 9.06
N ALA A 245 -22.92 -29.34 8.32
CA ALA A 245 -21.93 -30.31 8.79
C ALA A 245 -21.16 -29.78 10.01
N CYS A 246 -20.68 -28.54 9.95
CA CYS A 246 -20.02 -27.89 11.10
C CYS A 246 -20.98 -27.69 12.27
N LYS A 247 -22.24 -27.32 12.02
CA LYS A 247 -23.26 -27.25 13.07
C LYS A 247 -23.44 -28.60 13.77
N ASN A 248 -23.55 -29.68 13.02
CA ASN A 248 -23.72 -31.04 13.58
C ASN A 248 -22.48 -31.51 14.34
N ASP A 249 -21.27 -31.19 13.84
CA ASP A 249 -20.03 -31.51 14.54
C ASP A 249 -19.88 -30.70 15.84
N GLY A 250 -20.18 -29.40 15.80
CA GLY A 250 -20.19 -28.54 16.98
C GLY A 250 -21.14 -29.05 18.06
N HIS A 251 -22.38 -29.39 17.70
CA HIS A 251 -23.31 -30.01 18.62
C HIS A 251 -22.83 -31.38 19.12
N SER A 252 -22.15 -32.17 18.28
CA SER A 252 -21.59 -33.45 18.69
C SER A 252 -20.44 -33.30 19.70
N ARG A 253 -19.60 -32.27 19.56
CA ARG A 253 -18.53 -31.95 20.52
C ARG A 253 -19.09 -31.42 21.84
N GLU A 254 -20.10 -30.56 21.79
CA GLU A 254 -20.84 -30.08 22.98
C GLU A 254 -21.49 -31.24 23.74
N MET A 255 -21.91 -32.30 23.04
CA MET A 255 -22.57 -33.49 23.61
C MET A 255 -21.60 -34.65 23.94
N GLN A 256 -20.33 -34.36 24.24
CA GLN A 256 -19.33 -35.32 24.71
C GLN A 256 -18.84 -35.02 26.14
N GLY A 257 -18.37 -36.06 26.84
CA GLY A 257 -17.87 -35.93 28.21
C GLY A 257 -18.91 -35.30 29.14
N ASP A 258 -18.47 -34.37 29.98
CA ASP A 258 -19.35 -33.65 30.93
C ASP A 258 -20.41 -32.76 30.25
N GLY A 259 -20.28 -32.49 28.95
CA GLY A 259 -21.29 -31.79 28.15
C GLY A 259 -22.46 -32.67 27.71
N ASN A 260 -22.28 -34.01 27.73
CA ASN A 260 -23.38 -34.94 27.51
C ASN A 260 -24.19 -35.12 28.81
N PRO A 261 -25.50 -34.79 28.83
CA PRO A 261 -26.33 -34.95 30.03
C PRO A 261 -26.41 -36.40 30.57
N MET A 262 -25.93 -37.37 29.80
CA MET A 262 -26.00 -38.81 30.09
C MET A 262 -24.65 -39.41 30.49
N TYR A 263 -23.54 -38.67 30.39
CA TYR A 263 -22.20 -39.16 30.71
C TYR A 263 -22.04 -39.40 32.21
N GLY A 264 -21.46 -40.54 32.58
CA GLY A 264 -21.29 -40.96 33.99
C GLY A 264 -22.56 -41.45 34.70
N THR A 265 -23.71 -41.53 34.01
CA THR A 265 -24.96 -42.01 34.63
C THR A 265 -25.13 -43.52 34.45
N GLU A 266 -25.21 -44.30 35.54
CA GLU A 266 -25.61 -45.72 35.48
C GLU A 266 -27.15 -45.86 35.46
N TRP A 267 -27.64 -46.67 34.53
CA TRP A 267 -29.08 -46.81 34.27
C TRP A 267 -29.61 -48.13 34.86
N SER A 268 -30.63 -48.05 35.70
CA SER A 268 -31.38 -49.23 36.13
C SER A 268 -32.19 -49.83 34.98
N GLU A 269 -32.43 -51.16 35.01
CA GLU A 269 -33.19 -51.86 33.96
C GLU A 269 -34.61 -51.28 33.75
N GLU A 270 -35.31 -50.93 34.84
CA GLU A 270 -36.63 -50.29 34.80
C GLU A 270 -36.64 -48.95 34.04
N ARG A 271 -35.55 -48.18 34.09
CA ARG A 271 -35.44 -46.88 33.43
C ARG A 271 -35.13 -47.04 31.94
N ARG A 272 -34.41 -48.11 31.55
CA ARG A 272 -34.19 -48.47 30.14
C ARG A 272 -35.49 -48.91 29.48
N GLU A 273 -36.32 -49.70 30.18
CA GLU A 273 -37.60 -50.21 29.65
C GLU A 273 -38.58 -49.06 29.32
N LYS A 274 -38.70 -48.06 30.22
CA LYS A 274 -39.54 -46.87 30.00
C LYS A 274 -39.09 -45.96 28.85
N ILE A 275 -37.79 -45.92 28.55
CA ILE A 275 -37.27 -45.13 27.43
C ILE A 275 -37.55 -45.84 26.12
N VAL A 276 -37.36 -47.16 26.07
CA VAL A 276 -37.72 -47.96 24.89
C VAL A 276 -39.21 -47.84 24.60
N GLU A 277 -40.07 -47.89 25.63
CA GLU A 277 -41.53 -47.67 25.49
C GLU A 277 -41.87 -46.28 24.93
N LYS A 278 -41.19 -45.22 25.39
CA LYS A 278 -41.39 -43.84 24.89
C LYS A 278 -40.88 -43.60 23.47
N LEU A 279 -39.76 -44.22 23.09
CA LEU A 279 -39.22 -44.14 21.73
C LEU A 279 -40.06 -44.95 20.73
N SER A 280 -40.87 -45.90 21.21
CA SER A 280 -41.74 -46.73 20.40
C SER A 280 -43.09 -46.09 20.04
N ASP A 281 -43.43 -44.91 20.57
CA ASP A 281 -44.79 -44.33 20.45
C ASP A 281 -45.02 -43.40 19.24
N GLY A 282 -44.02 -43.26 18.36
CA GLY A 282 -44.18 -42.61 17.06
C GLY A 282 -44.14 -41.08 17.07
N ARG A 283 -43.86 -40.42 18.21
CA ARG A 283 -43.79 -38.94 18.31
C ARG A 283 -42.68 -38.24 17.50
N PHE A 284 -41.74 -38.98 16.91
CA PHE A 284 -40.69 -38.45 16.03
C PHE A 284 -40.99 -38.61 14.53
N ALA A 285 -42.21 -39.00 14.15
CA ALA A 285 -42.62 -39.12 12.75
C ALA A 285 -43.53 -37.95 12.32
N GLY A 286 -42.99 -37.07 11.48
CA GLY A 286 -43.74 -36.09 10.65
C GLY A 286 -44.38 -34.91 11.40
N GLU A 287 -44.68 -33.85 10.61
CA GLU A 287 -45.49 -32.62 10.81
C GLU A 287 -45.52 -31.86 12.17
N ASN A 288 -44.93 -32.38 13.24
CA ASN A 288 -44.89 -31.77 14.57
C ASN A 288 -43.52 -31.13 14.91
N ASP A 289 -42.69 -30.87 13.91
CA ASP A 289 -41.44 -30.12 14.07
C ASP A 289 -41.69 -28.64 13.74
N SER A 290 -41.43 -27.75 14.69
CA SER A 290 -41.64 -26.30 14.57
C SER A 290 -40.74 -25.64 13.52
N ASN A 291 -39.75 -26.35 12.96
CA ASN A 291 -38.89 -25.86 11.89
C ASN A 291 -39.39 -26.17 10.48
N TYR A 292 -40.58 -26.76 10.32
CA TYR A 292 -41.12 -27.03 8.98
C TYR A 292 -41.91 -25.82 8.45
N GLY A 293 -41.23 -24.96 7.67
CA GLY A 293 -41.87 -23.99 6.75
C GLY A 293 -42.06 -22.55 7.24
N GLY A 294 -41.03 -21.88 7.76
CA GLY A 294 -41.06 -20.44 8.06
C GLY A 294 -40.42 -19.59 6.97
N THR A 295 -41.21 -18.75 6.29
CA THR A 295 -40.76 -17.61 5.47
C THR A 295 -40.56 -16.39 6.38
N ASP A 296 -39.34 -15.85 6.48
CA ASP A 296 -39.05 -14.63 7.24
C ASP A 296 -39.36 -13.38 6.39
N GLU A 297 -40.52 -12.78 6.61
CA GLU A 297 -40.76 -11.35 6.36
C GLU A 297 -40.41 -10.58 7.64
N ARG A 298 -39.32 -9.80 7.62
CA ARG A 298 -39.09 -8.73 8.60
C ARG A 298 -38.73 -7.44 7.89
N ASP A 299 -39.57 -6.44 8.16
CA ASP A 299 -39.46 -5.06 7.73
C ASP A 299 -38.39 -4.34 8.58
N PRO A 300 -37.36 -3.72 7.98
CA PRO A 300 -36.34 -3.01 8.74
C PRO A 300 -36.88 -1.65 9.19
N ALA A 301 -37.04 -1.46 10.50
CA ALA A 301 -37.38 -0.18 11.08
C ALA A 301 -36.20 0.80 10.93
N LEU A 302 -36.47 1.99 10.37
CA LEU A 302 -35.57 3.15 10.38
C LEU A 302 -35.16 3.50 11.81
N VAL A 303 -33.85 3.54 12.05
CA VAL A 303 -33.25 4.00 13.31
C VAL A 303 -32.87 5.48 13.14
N SER A 304 -33.19 6.30 14.13
CA SER A 304 -32.89 7.74 14.16
C SER A 304 -31.40 8.04 14.16
N ASP A 305 -31.06 9.19 13.59
CA ASP A 305 -29.77 9.89 13.47
C ASP A 305 -29.08 10.17 14.83
N GLY A 306 -28.69 9.11 15.53
CA GLY A 306 -27.74 9.21 16.63
C GLY A 306 -26.42 9.70 16.07
N GLY A 307 -25.98 10.90 16.46
CA GLY A 307 -24.77 11.58 15.98
C GLY A 307 -23.48 10.73 16.01
N PRO A 308 -22.33 11.31 15.63
CA PRO A 308 -21.12 10.57 15.27
C PRO A 308 -20.76 9.50 16.31
N ARG A 309 -20.83 8.24 15.88
CA ARG A 309 -20.47 7.07 16.68
C ARG A 309 -18.98 6.78 16.50
N THR A 310 -18.34 6.29 17.56
CA THR A 310 -16.97 5.77 17.50
C THR A 310 -16.96 4.50 16.66
N VAL A 311 -16.13 4.47 15.62
CA VAL A 311 -15.86 3.28 14.81
C VAL A 311 -15.07 2.29 15.67
N ARG A 312 -15.42 1.00 15.64
CA ARG A 312 -14.59 -0.02 16.30
C ARG A 312 -13.31 -0.18 15.49
N THR A 313 -12.23 -0.46 16.19
CA THR A 313 -10.92 -0.61 15.58
C THR A 313 -10.28 -1.92 15.97
N VAL A 314 -9.33 -2.35 15.14
CA VAL A 314 -8.38 -3.40 15.46
C VAL A 314 -6.98 -2.92 15.11
N GLU A 315 -6.06 -3.15 16.02
CA GLU A 315 -4.67 -2.74 15.87
C GLU A 315 -3.98 -3.62 14.82
N VAL A 316 -3.22 -2.98 13.93
CA VAL A 316 -2.27 -3.62 13.02
C VAL A 316 -1.16 -4.21 13.86
N ARG A 317 -0.93 -5.51 13.71
CA ARG A 317 0.17 -6.20 14.37
C ARG A 317 1.38 -6.28 13.47
N ASP A 318 1.16 -6.64 12.21
CA ASP A 318 2.24 -6.87 11.27
C ASP A 318 1.79 -6.80 9.81
N VAL A 319 2.73 -6.57 8.89
CA VAL A 319 2.53 -6.62 7.44
C VAL A 319 3.73 -7.32 6.81
N GLU A 320 3.53 -8.54 6.27
CA GLU A 320 4.61 -9.34 5.70
C GLU A 320 4.43 -9.59 4.19
N TYR A 321 5.50 -9.70 3.40
CA TYR A 321 5.36 -10.19 2.02
C TYR A 321 4.87 -11.64 2.00
N SER A 322 3.85 -11.91 1.19
CA SER A 322 3.26 -13.24 1.02
C SER A 322 3.74 -13.90 -0.27
N HIS A 323 3.28 -13.40 -1.42
CA HIS A 323 3.56 -14.01 -2.72
C HIS A 323 3.18 -13.09 -3.88
N ARG A 324 3.71 -13.40 -5.07
CA ARG A 324 3.24 -12.83 -6.33
C ARG A 324 2.16 -13.71 -6.95
N GLY A 325 1.00 -13.15 -7.25
CA GLY A 325 -0.15 -13.93 -7.67
C GLY A 325 -1.11 -13.17 -8.57
N LYS A 326 -2.12 -13.89 -9.07
CA LYS A 326 -3.25 -13.27 -9.77
C LYS A 326 -3.92 -12.26 -8.84
N ALA A 327 -4.46 -11.18 -9.39
CA ALA A 327 -5.01 -10.06 -8.63
C ALA A 327 -6.46 -9.79 -9.00
N TYR A 328 -7.30 -9.62 -7.99
CA TYR A 328 -8.70 -9.27 -8.13
C TYR A 328 -9.03 -8.02 -7.31
N ASN A 329 -10.14 -7.39 -7.69
CA ASN A 329 -10.68 -6.24 -7.02
C ASN A 329 -12.21 -6.19 -7.26
N ILE A 330 -12.93 -5.41 -6.46
CA ILE A 330 -14.38 -5.23 -6.58
C ILE A 330 -14.66 -3.81 -7.05
N SER A 331 -15.47 -3.66 -8.10
CA SER A 331 -15.94 -2.35 -8.55
C SER A 331 -17.31 -2.07 -7.97
N MET A 332 -17.45 -0.99 -7.20
CA MET A 332 -18.73 -0.54 -6.63
C MET A 332 -19.46 0.44 -7.57
N GLU A 333 -20.81 0.44 -7.56
CA GLU A 333 -21.64 1.38 -8.33
C GLU A 333 -21.96 2.68 -7.56
N GLY A 334 -21.98 2.66 -6.22
CA GLY A 334 -22.32 3.79 -5.37
C GLY A 334 -21.16 4.25 -4.47
N THR A 335 -21.02 3.61 -3.32
CA THR A 335 -20.03 3.94 -2.28
C THR A 335 -18.75 3.14 -2.52
N PRO A 336 -17.57 3.79 -2.57
CA PRO A 336 -16.34 3.15 -3.04
C PRO A 336 -15.66 2.25 -2.00
N ASN A 337 -16.28 2.01 -0.84
CA ASN A 337 -15.74 1.17 0.22
C ASN A 337 -16.55 -0.12 0.36
N PHE A 338 -15.90 -1.15 0.90
CA PHE A 338 -16.51 -2.46 1.07
C PHE A 338 -15.79 -3.21 2.19
N MET A 339 -16.44 -4.26 2.68
CA MET A 339 -15.94 -5.05 3.79
C MET A 339 -15.37 -6.38 3.31
N LEU A 340 -14.17 -6.69 3.79
CA LEU A 340 -13.64 -8.05 3.74
C LEU A 340 -14.41 -8.93 4.74
N ALA A 341 -14.51 -10.23 4.48
CA ALA A 341 -15.27 -11.15 5.33
C ALA A 341 -14.75 -11.21 6.78
N ASN A 342 -13.53 -10.75 7.00
CA ASN A 342 -12.96 -10.57 8.32
C ASN A 342 -13.36 -9.27 9.02
N GLY A 343 -14.34 -8.52 8.50
CA GLY A 343 -14.90 -7.31 9.10
C GLY A 343 -14.10 -6.04 8.85
N ILE A 344 -13.01 -6.11 8.09
CA ILE A 344 -12.16 -4.95 7.83
C ILE A 344 -12.75 -4.10 6.73
N LEU A 345 -12.90 -2.80 7.01
CA LEU A 345 -13.30 -1.83 6.01
C LEU A 345 -12.09 -1.48 5.13
N THR A 346 -12.26 -1.71 3.83
CA THR A 346 -11.25 -1.41 2.83
C THR A 346 -11.86 -0.52 1.76
N HIS A 347 -10.98 0.15 1.02
CA HIS A 347 -11.40 0.91 -0.13
C HIS A 347 -11.20 0.07 -1.39
N ASN A 348 -12.21 0.04 -2.24
CA ASN A 348 -12.00 -0.47 -3.58
C ASN A 348 -11.34 0.64 -4.39
N THR A 349 -10.26 0.32 -5.11
CA THR A 349 -10.22 0.95 -6.43
C THR A 349 -11.40 0.36 -7.15
N SER A 350 -12.33 1.20 -7.60
CA SER A 350 -13.20 0.80 -8.71
C SER A 350 -12.37 0.14 -9.82
N ASP A 351 -13.02 -0.42 -10.84
CA ASP A 351 -12.48 -0.77 -12.16
C ASP A 351 -11.72 0.43 -12.81
N ALA A 352 -10.67 0.97 -12.17
CA ALA A 352 -10.20 2.33 -12.27
C ALA A 352 -9.32 2.44 -13.49
N GLN A 353 -8.44 1.45 -13.68
CA GLN A 353 -7.69 1.30 -14.91
C GLN A 353 -8.61 0.94 -16.10
N SER A 354 -9.65 0.11 -15.96
CA SER A 354 -10.55 -0.14 -17.10
C SER A 354 -11.47 1.04 -17.42
N ALA A 355 -11.94 1.78 -16.41
CA ALA A 355 -12.71 3.01 -16.56
C ALA A 355 -11.85 4.15 -17.09
N LEU A 356 -10.61 4.25 -16.62
CA LEU A 356 -9.58 5.13 -17.15
C LEU A 356 -9.29 4.78 -18.59
N ARG A 357 -9.09 3.49 -18.94
CA ARG A 357 -8.92 3.03 -20.32
C ARG A 357 -10.06 3.50 -21.22
N ARG A 358 -11.33 3.31 -20.81
CA ARG A 358 -12.50 3.82 -21.56
C ARG A 358 -12.45 5.34 -21.72
N THR A 359 -12.04 6.05 -20.67
CA THR A 359 -11.90 7.51 -20.65
C THR A 359 -10.77 7.98 -21.57
N MET A 360 -9.63 7.28 -21.57
CA MET A 360 -8.49 7.52 -22.46
C MET A 360 -8.90 7.33 -23.91
N GLU A 361 -9.61 6.24 -24.22
CA GLU A 361 -10.15 5.99 -25.56
C GLU A 361 -11.13 7.10 -25.99
N GLN A 362 -12.05 7.49 -25.10
CA GLN A 362 -13.07 8.50 -25.37
C GLN A 362 -12.50 9.90 -25.64
N PHE A 363 -11.44 10.30 -24.92
CA PHE A 363 -10.85 11.63 -25.01
C PHE A 363 -9.50 11.66 -25.73
N SER A 364 -9.15 10.59 -26.45
CA SER A 364 -7.87 10.48 -27.17
C SER A 364 -7.66 11.58 -28.22
N ASP A 365 -8.71 12.21 -28.75
CA ASP A 365 -8.58 13.34 -29.68
C ASP A 365 -8.20 14.64 -28.95
N ASN A 366 -8.77 14.89 -27.76
CA ASN A 366 -8.67 16.17 -27.06
C ASN A 366 -7.69 16.16 -25.87
N ALA A 367 -7.23 14.98 -25.44
CA ALA A 367 -6.38 14.82 -24.27
C ALA A 367 -5.24 13.82 -24.53
N ARG A 368 -4.11 14.04 -23.87
CA ARG A 368 -3.00 13.10 -23.76
C ARG A 368 -2.79 12.75 -22.29
N PHE A 369 -2.84 11.46 -22.01
CA PHE A 369 -2.62 10.93 -20.68
C PHE A 369 -1.14 10.62 -20.47
N VAL A 370 -0.62 11.02 -19.32
CA VAL A 370 0.70 10.65 -18.82
C VAL A 370 0.47 9.92 -17.50
N LEU A 371 0.73 8.62 -17.49
CA LEU A 371 0.53 7.77 -16.31
C LEU A 371 1.88 7.57 -15.62
N SER A 372 1.94 7.66 -14.30
CA SER A 372 3.12 7.36 -13.50
C SER A 372 2.85 6.15 -12.62
N CYS A 373 3.86 5.26 -12.51
CA CYS A 373 3.83 4.07 -11.67
C CYS A 373 5.26 3.70 -11.26
N ASN A 374 5.39 2.88 -10.21
CA ASN A 374 6.69 2.31 -9.86
C ASN A 374 7.05 1.16 -10.80
N TYR A 375 6.08 0.27 -11.06
CA TYR A 375 6.28 -0.90 -11.90
C TYR A 375 5.27 -0.91 -13.06
N SER A 376 5.78 -0.89 -14.29
CA SER A 376 4.91 -0.97 -15.48
C SER A 376 4.05 -2.23 -15.50
N SER A 377 4.48 -3.32 -14.85
CA SER A 377 3.73 -4.58 -14.75
C SER A 377 2.45 -4.47 -13.91
N GLN A 378 2.29 -3.43 -13.09
CA GLN A 378 1.07 -3.19 -12.29
C GLN A 378 0.00 -2.40 -13.06
N ILE A 379 0.28 -2.06 -14.32
CA ILE A 379 -0.69 -1.46 -15.26
C ILE A 379 -1.24 -2.56 -16.16
N ILE A 380 -2.55 -2.59 -16.38
CA ILE A 380 -3.18 -3.59 -17.25
C ILE A 380 -2.70 -3.45 -18.72
N ASP A 381 -2.51 -4.58 -19.40
CA ASP A 381 -2.07 -4.63 -20.82
C ASP A 381 -2.89 -3.72 -21.77
N PRO A 382 -4.23 -3.59 -21.61
CA PRO A 382 -5.00 -2.65 -22.42
C PRO A 382 -4.57 -1.18 -22.30
N ILE A 383 -4.11 -0.72 -21.14
CA ILE A 383 -3.54 0.63 -20.99
C ILE A 383 -2.12 0.67 -21.55
N GLN A 384 -1.27 -0.30 -21.17
CA GLN A 384 0.13 -0.34 -21.61
C GLN A 384 0.24 -0.32 -23.14
N SER A 385 -0.58 -1.10 -23.84
CA SER A 385 -0.61 -1.16 -25.32
C SER A 385 -1.00 0.14 -26.02
N ARG A 386 -1.54 1.13 -25.29
CA ARG A 386 -1.92 2.46 -25.80
C ARG A 386 -0.93 3.56 -25.42
N CYS A 387 0.08 3.23 -24.62
CA CYS A 387 1.06 4.18 -24.10
C CYS A 387 2.45 3.91 -24.67
N ALA A 388 3.20 4.97 -24.97
CA ALA A 388 4.64 4.89 -25.10
C ALA A 388 5.25 4.76 -23.69
N VAL A 389 5.91 3.63 -23.43
CA VAL A 389 6.54 3.36 -22.13
C VAL A 389 7.94 4.00 -22.05
N PHE A 390 8.19 4.69 -20.96
CA PHE A 390 9.47 5.28 -20.58
C PHE A 390 9.88 4.77 -19.20
N ARG A 391 11.12 4.29 -19.10
CA ARG A 391 11.69 3.77 -17.86
C ARG A 391 12.63 4.81 -17.28
N PHE A 392 12.37 5.19 -16.04
CA PHE A 392 13.18 6.07 -15.23
C PHE A 392 13.97 5.18 -14.25
N SER A 393 15.28 5.05 -14.49
CA SER A 393 16.18 4.37 -13.56
C SER A 393 16.55 5.31 -12.41
N PRO A 394 17.13 4.81 -11.31
CA PRO A 394 17.87 5.67 -10.39
C PRO A 394 18.86 6.55 -11.15
N LEU A 395 19.05 7.78 -10.68
CA LEU A 395 20.00 8.73 -11.27
C LEU A 395 21.42 8.30 -10.95
N GLY A 396 22.34 8.48 -11.89
CA GLY A 396 23.76 8.26 -11.64
C GLY A 396 24.35 9.33 -10.73
N ASP A 397 25.37 8.96 -9.97
CA ASP A 397 26.07 9.79 -9.00
C ASP A 397 26.54 11.13 -9.57
N GLU A 398 27.12 11.11 -10.78
CA GLU A 398 27.57 12.34 -11.47
C GLU A 398 26.42 13.33 -11.69
N ALA A 399 25.24 12.81 -12.02
CA ALA A 399 24.05 13.59 -12.33
C ALA A 399 23.48 14.23 -11.04
N VAL A 400 23.41 13.45 -9.95
CA VAL A 400 23.05 13.95 -8.62
C VAL A 400 24.06 15.01 -8.17
N ALA A 401 25.35 14.71 -8.25
CA ALA A 401 26.42 15.60 -7.81
C ALA A 401 26.42 16.94 -8.56
N ALA A 402 26.25 16.90 -9.88
CA ALA A 402 26.20 18.10 -10.71
C ALA A 402 25.05 19.02 -10.31
N GLN A 403 23.85 18.47 -10.11
CA GLN A 403 22.68 19.26 -9.73
C GLN A 403 22.81 19.82 -8.31
N THR A 404 23.31 19.03 -7.36
CA THR A 404 23.53 19.46 -5.98
C THR A 404 24.52 20.63 -5.93
N ARG A 405 25.61 20.61 -6.71
CA ARG A 405 26.54 21.74 -6.82
C ARG A 405 25.87 23.00 -7.35
N VAL A 406 25.07 22.88 -8.42
CA VAL A 406 24.33 24.01 -8.99
C VAL A 406 23.42 24.67 -7.95
N ILE A 407 22.71 23.86 -7.16
CA ILE A 407 21.83 24.34 -6.09
C ILE A 407 22.64 25.01 -4.98
N ALA A 408 23.73 24.38 -4.52
CA ALA A 408 24.59 24.94 -3.49
C ALA A 408 25.18 26.30 -3.89
N GLU A 409 25.67 26.44 -5.13
CA GLU A 409 26.16 27.70 -5.67
C GLU A 409 25.07 28.78 -5.74
N ALA A 410 23.86 28.41 -6.17
CA ALA A 410 22.73 29.32 -6.29
C ALA A 410 22.24 29.85 -4.93
N GLU A 411 22.28 29.01 -3.89
CA GLU A 411 21.93 29.37 -2.51
C GLU A 411 23.11 29.99 -1.73
N GLY A 412 24.31 30.05 -2.33
CA GLY A 412 25.51 30.59 -1.69
C GLY A 412 26.05 29.74 -0.53
N ILE A 413 25.86 28.41 -0.62
CA ILE A 413 26.27 27.43 0.39
C ILE A 413 27.69 26.97 0.08
N GLU A 414 28.54 26.98 1.11
CA GLU A 414 29.86 26.37 1.03
C GLU A 414 29.74 24.85 1.20
N LEU A 415 29.61 24.13 0.08
CA LEU A 415 29.55 22.66 0.06
C LEU A 415 30.95 22.08 -0.16
N THR A 416 31.44 21.27 0.77
CA THR A 416 32.73 20.57 0.63
C THR A 416 32.58 19.36 -0.30
N ASP A 417 33.70 18.90 -0.89
CA ASP A 417 33.69 17.71 -1.75
C ASP A 417 33.21 16.47 -0.97
N ASP A 418 33.70 16.26 0.25
CA ASP A 418 33.27 15.14 1.11
C ASP A 418 31.78 15.23 1.49
N GLY A 419 31.26 16.45 1.72
CA GLY A 419 29.82 16.66 1.96
C GLY A 419 28.96 16.39 0.74
N LEU A 420 29.47 16.69 -0.46
CA LEU A 420 28.79 16.35 -1.70
C LEU A 420 28.75 14.82 -1.92
N ASP A 421 29.87 14.13 -1.70
CA ASP A 421 29.94 12.69 -1.84
C ASP A 421 28.99 12.00 -0.84
N ALA A 422 28.91 12.50 0.41
CA ALA A 422 27.93 12.05 1.39
C ALA A 422 26.47 12.26 0.94
N LEU A 423 26.15 13.41 0.32
CA LEU A 423 24.80 13.67 -0.20
C LEU A 423 24.44 12.74 -1.35
N VAL A 424 25.39 12.46 -2.24
CA VAL A 424 25.20 11.54 -3.37
C VAL A 424 24.95 10.12 -2.86
N TYR A 425 25.75 9.67 -1.88
CA TYR A 425 25.59 8.37 -1.25
C TYR A 425 24.23 8.24 -0.54
N ALA A 426 23.84 9.23 0.27
CA ALA A 426 22.57 9.24 0.99
C ALA A 426 21.35 9.34 0.05
N ALA A 427 21.52 9.96 -1.12
CA ALA A 427 20.45 10.11 -2.10
C ALA A 427 20.11 8.81 -2.85
N ASP A 428 21.07 7.91 -3.07
CA ASP A 428 20.88 6.65 -3.81
C ASP A 428 20.11 6.82 -5.14
N GLY A 429 20.51 7.82 -5.93
CA GLY A 429 19.86 8.14 -7.20
C GLY A 429 18.47 8.78 -7.10
N ASP A 430 18.00 9.14 -5.89
CA ASP A 430 16.81 9.95 -5.65
C ASP A 430 17.18 11.45 -5.51
N MET A 431 16.89 12.24 -6.55
CA MET A 431 17.16 13.68 -6.55
C MET A 431 16.37 14.44 -5.47
N ARG A 432 15.16 13.97 -5.12
CA ARG A 432 14.34 14.59 -4.07
C ARG A 432 15.03 14.43 -2.72
N LYS A 433 15.58 13.24 -2.43
CA LYS A 433 16.40 13.01 -1.22
C LYS A 433 17.63 13.90 -1.21
N ALA A 434 18.39 14.00 -2.32
CA ALA A 434 19.56 14.87 -2.42
C ALA A 434 19.27 16.34 -2.10
N ILE A 435 18.22 16.91 -2.72
CA ILE A 435 17.83 18.31 -2.52
C ILE A 435 17.37 18.56 -1.08
N ASN A 436 16.56 17.66 -0.51
CA ASN A 436 16.12 17.77 0.88
C ASN A 436 17.28 17.65 1.85
N GLY A 437 18.22 16.72 1.60
CA GLY A 437 19.43 16.56 2.40
C GLY A 437 20.26 17.84 2.39
N LEU A 438 20.54 18.41 1.22
CA LEU A 438 21.28 19.67 1.11
C LEU A 438 20.53 20.82 1.80
N GLN A 439 19.21 20.94 1.59
CA GLN A 439 18.40 21.99 2.20
C GLN A 439 18.41 21.91 3.72
N ALA A 440 18.28 20.70 4.27
CA ALA A 440 18.31 20.49 5.70
C ALA A 440 19.71 20.73 6.26
N ALA A 441 20.77 20.25 5.59
CA ALA A 441 22.16 20.44 6.01
C ALA A 441 22.56 21.92 6.03
N ALA A 442 22.08 22.71 5.07
CA ALA A 442 22.34 24.14 5.00
C ALA A 442 21.68 24.97 6.13
N VAL A 443 20.77 24.39 6.92
CA VAL A 443 20.18 25.06 8.10
C VAL A 443 21.15 25.09 9.27
N MET A 444 22.14 24.20 9.31
CA MET A 444 23.19 24.21 10.33
C MET A 444 24.18 25.35 10.01
N ASP A 445 24.52 26.18 11.01
CA ASP A 445 25.46 27.30 10.82
C ASP A 445 26.83 26.79 10.35
N GLY A 446 27.20 26.98 9.09
CA GLY A 446 28.54 26.61 8.57
C GLY A 446 28.58 26.22 7.09
N SER A 447 29.70 25.60 6.70
CA SER A 447 29.85 24.85 5.45
C SER A 447 29.11 23.50 5.56
N VAL A 448 28.50 23.04 4.48
CA VAL A 448 27.92 21.69 4.41
C VAL A 448 29.05 20.71 4.15
N ASP A 449 29.42 19.96 5.18
CA ASP A 449 30.40 18.88 5.13
C ASP A 449 29.75 17.52 5.37
N GLU A 450 30.57 16.47 5.30
CA GLU A 450 30.17 15.08 5.47
C GLU A 450 29.43 14.84 6.81
N GLU A 451 29.90 15.45 7.90
CA GLU A 451 29.31 15.30 9.23
C GLU A 451 27.91 15.93 9.30
N ALA A 452 27.74 17.12 8.73
CA ALA A 452 26.44 17.79 8.66
C ALA A 452 25.41 16.94 7.87
N VAL A 453 25.83 16.30 6.79
CA VAL A 453 24.96 15.48 5.94
C VAL A 453 24.48 14.24 6.66
N TYR A 454 25.39 13.38 7.15
CA TYR A 454 25.00 12.12 7.79
C TYR A 454 24.15 12.31 9.06
N THR A 455 24.41 13.38 9.80
CA THR A 455 23.61 13.76 10.98
C THR A 455 22.15 14.03 10.63
N ILE A 456 21.88 14.55 9.43
CA ILE A 456 20.56 15.00 9.01
C ILE A 456 19.83 13.97 8.16
N THR A 457 20.54 13.25 7.30
CA THR A 457 19.93 12.24 6.43
C THR A 457 19.65 10.93 7.17
N SER A 458 20.07 10.82 8.45
CA SER A 458 19.95 9.59 9.25
C SER A 458 20.49 8.38 8.50
N THR A 459 21.62 8.56 7.80
CA THR A 459 22.31 7.53 7.02
C THR A 459 23.60 7.18 7.75
N ALA A 460 24.02 5.91 7.71
CA ALA A 460 25.28 5.51 8.34
C ALA A 460 26.44 5.89 7.43
N ARG A 461 27.61 6.14 8.02
CA ARG A 461 28.81 6.31 7.22
C ARG A 461 29.24 4.96 6.63
N PRO A 462 29.68 4.91 5.36
CA PRO A 462 30.12 3.66 4.73
C PRO A 462 31.18 2.92 5.55
N GLU A 463 32.11 3.65 6.18
CA GLU A 463 33.17 3.07 7.01
C GLU A 463 32.62 2.40 8.27
N GLU A 464 31.54 2.93 8.86
CA GLU A 464 30.91 2.35 10.05
C GLU A 464 30.22 1.02 9.71
N ILE A 465 29.57 0.95 8.54
CA ILE A 465 28.96 -0.28 8.03
C ILE A 465 30.03 -1.31 7.68
N GLN A 466 31.10 -0.88 7.00
CA GLN A 466 32.22 -1.74 6.64
C GLN A 466 32.90 -2.30 7.89
N GLU A 467 33.24 -1.45 8.86
CA GLU A 467 33.89 -1.86 10.10
C GLU A 467 33.01 -2.87 10.87
N MET A 468 31.70 -2.62 10.96
CA MET A 468 30.76 -3.54 11.58
C MET A 468 30.78 -4.94 10.93
N VAL A 469 30.79 -5.01 9.59
CA VAL A 469 30.83 -6.27 8.85
C VAL A 469 32.19 -6.96 8.98
N GLU A 470 33.28 -6.22 8.89
CA GLU A 470 34.64 -6.75 9.04
C GLU A 470 34.89 -7.30 10.45
N GLN A 471 34.43 -6.60 11.49
CA GLN A 471 34.46 -7.08 12.88
C GLN A 471 33.69 -8.40 13.01
N ALA A 472 32.49 -8.47 12.43
CA ALA A 472 31.70 -9.69 12.44
C ALA A 472 32.45 -10.83 11.73
N LEU A 473 32.90 -10.65 10.49
CA LEU A 473 33.65 -11.66 9.74
C LEU A 473 34.97 -12.08 10.42
N GLY A 474 35.62 -11.16 11.13
CA GLY A 474 36.80 -11.42 11.97
C GLY A 474 36.49 -12.19 13.26
N GLY A 475 35.23 -12.52 13.53
CA GLY A 475 34.77 -13.26 14.71
C GLY A 475 34.49 -12.37 15.94
N ASP A 476 34.65 -11.05 15.83
CA ASP A 476 34.30 -10.10 16.89
C ASP A 476 32.83 -9.68 16.80
N PHE A 477 31.95 -10.64 17.11
CA PHE A 477 30.51 -10.35 17.21
C PHE A 477 30.19 -9.26 18.24
N THR A 478 30.98 -9.15 19.32
CA THR A 478 30.67 -8.20 20.39
C THR A 478 30.94 -6.76 19.94
N GLY A 479 32.05 -6.55 19.21
CA GLY A 479 32.34 -5.28 18.55
C GLY A 479 31.27 -4.92 17.52
N ALA A 480 30.99 -5.83 16.58
CA ALA A 480 30.02 -5.59 15.52
C ALA A 480 28.62 -5.25 16.07
N ARG A 481 28.18 -5.97 17.11
CA ARG A 481 26.91 -5.70 17.78
C ARG A 481 26.88 -4.33 18.47
N ALA A 482 27.97 -3.92 19.12
CA ALA A 482 28.03 -2.62 19.76
C ALA A 482 27.93 -1.49 18.73
N GLN A 483 28.59 -1.64 17.58
CA GLN A 483 28.48 -0.70 16.47
C GLN A 483 27.04 -0.62 15.93
N LEU A 484 26.40 -1.77 15.72
CA LEU A 484 24.99 -1.85 15.32
C LEU A 484 24.05 -1.14 16.32
N ASP A 485 24.25 -1.34 17.62
CA ASP A 485 23.43 -0.72 18.67
C ASP A 485 23.56 0.81 18.65
N THR A 486 24.77 1.33 18.42
CA THR A 486 24.99 2.78 18.24
C THR A 486 24.27 3.30 17.00
N LEU A 487 24.33 2.61 15.85
CA LEU A 487 23.65 3.03 14.63
C LEU A 487 22.12 3.07 14.80
N LEU A 488 21.53 2.05 15.41
CA LEU A 488 20.08 1.96 15.62
C LEU A 488 19.58 2.91 16.74
N THR A 489 20.30 3.00 17.85
CA THR A 489 19.80 3.67 19.06
C THR A 489 20.29 5.11 19.19
N ASP A 490 21.59 5.35 19.00
CA ASP A 490 22.20 6.66 19.23
C ASP A 490 22.06 7.56 17.99
N VAL A 491 22.29 7.00 16.80
CA VAL A 491 22.15 7.71 15.51
C VAL A 491 20.70 7.67 15.01
N GLY A 492 19.94 6.63 15.36
CA GLY A 492 18.51 6.54 15.05
C GLY A 492 18.21 6.07 13.62
N ILE A 493 19.09 5.27 13.03
CA ILE A 493 18.94 4.74 11.67
C ILE A 493 17.95 3.57 11.70
N ALA A 494 17.05 3.48 10.72
CA ALA A 494 16.14 2.35 10.60
C ALA A 494 16.90 1.09 10.17
N GLY A 495 16.50 -0.09 10.66
CA GLY A 495 17.17 -1.34 10.30
C GLY A 495 17.12 -1.65 8.81
N GLY A 496 16.02 -1.29 8.14
CA GLY A 496 15.90 -1.38 6.68
C GLY A 496 16.96 -0.55 5.95
N ASP A 497 17.25 0.67 6.41
CA ASP A 497 18.29 1.51 5.79
C ASP A 497 19.70 0.90 5.96
N ILE A 498 19.95 0.20 7.07
CA ILE A 498 21.20 -0.53 7.30
C ILE A 498 21.31 -1.71 6.32
N ILE A 499 20.22 -2.47 6.12
CA ILE A 499 20.15 -3.57 5.14
C ILE A 499 20.42 -3.05 3.72
N ASP A 500 19.77 -1.96 3.33
CA ASP A 500 19.96 -1.35 2.02
C ASP A 500 21.42 -0.94 1.79
N GLN A 501 22.04 -0.30 2.79
CA GLN A 501 23.45 0.10 2.72
C GLN A 501 24.39 -1.11 2.68
N LEU A 502 24.13 -2.15 3.46
CA LEU A 502 24.87 -3.41 3.40
C LEU A 502 24.79 -4.00 1.99
N HIS A 503 23.58 -4.11 1.43
CA HIS A 503 23.34 -4.66 0.10
C HIS A 503 24.09 -3.88 -1.00
N ARG A 504 24.07 -2.55 -0.95
CA ARG A 504 24.79 -1.69 -1.91
C ARG A 504 26.31 -1.87 -1.79
N SER A 505 26.82 -1.97 -0.57
CA SER A 505 28.26 -1.91 -0.28
C SER A 505 28.96 -3.28 -0.26
N VAL A 506 28.23 -4.40 -0.36
CA VAL A 506 28.84 -5.76 -0.28
C VAL A 506 30.03 -5.93 -1.23
N TRP A 507 29.94 -5.37 -2.44
CA TRP A 507 30.97 -5.52 -3.48
C TRP A 507 32.11 -4.50 -3.35
N GLU A 508 31.97 -3.51 -2.49
CA GLU A 508 32.98 -2.48 -2.23
C GLU A 508 33.90 -2.87 -1.08
N PHE A 509 33.43 -3.75 -0.20
CA PHE A 509 34.22 -4.32 0.88
C PHE A 509 35.36 -5.20 0.32
N ASP A 510 36.52 -5.20 1.00
CA ASP A 510 37.66 -6.07 0.66
C ASP A 510 37.42 -7.52 1.12
N LEU A 511 36.36 -8.13 0.60
CA LEU A 511 35.90 -9.48 0.94
C LEU A 511 36.31 -10.48 -0.14
N SER A 512 36.57 -11.72 0.26
CA SER A 512 36.62 -12.81 -0.71
C SER A 512 35.24 -13.04 -1.35
N GLU A 513 35.21 -13.56 -2.57
CA GLU A 513 33.95 -13.86 -3.29
C GLU A 513 33.00 -14.75 -2.46
N ARG A 514 33.55 -15.65 -1.62
CA ARG A 514 32.75 -16.48 -0.72
C ARG A 514 32.14 -15.70 0.43
N GLU A 515 32.88 -14.77 1.02
CA GLU A 515 32.39 -13.91 2.10
C GLU A 515 31.34 -12.93 1.57
N ALA A 516 31.54 -12.36 0.38
CA ALA A 516 30.56 -11.51 -0.28
C ALA A 516 29.26 -12.26 -0.58
N VAL A 517 29.34 -13.48 -1.12
CA VAL A 517 28.14 -14.33 -1.36
C VAL A 517 27.44 -14.68 -0.05
N ARG A 518 28.20 -15.01 1.00
CA ARG A 518 27.66 -15.30 2.33
C ARG A 518 26.96 -14.08 2.92
N LEU A 519 27.57 -12.90 2.83
CA LEU A 519 26.97 -11.65 3.28
C LEU A 519 25.68 -11.36 2.51
N MET A 520 25.69 -11.45 1.19
CA MET A 520 24.49 -11.27 0.35
C MET A 520 23.35 -12.22 0.73
N GLU A 521 23.66 -13.51 0.99
CA GLU A 521 22.64 -14.47 1.42
C GLU A 521 22.02 -14.07 2.76
N ARG A 522 22.84 -13.62 3.72
CA ARG A 522 22.35 -13.18 5.04
C ARG A 522 21.63 -11.85 5.01
N VAL A 523 22.08 -10.91 4.18
CA VAL A 523 21.39 -9.64 3.92
C VAL A 523 20.01 -9.94 3.34
N GLY A 524 19.88 -10.79 2.33
CA GLY A 524 18.58 -11.14 1.76
C GLY A 524 17.66 -11.87 2.75
N GLU A 525 18.20 -12.73 3.62
CA GLU A 525 17.43 -13.39 4.68
C GLU A 525 16.96 -12.39 5.76
N ALA A 526 17.84 -11.47 6.18
CA ALA A 526 17.49 -10.44 7.15
C ALA A 526 16.50 -9.42 6.56
N ASP A 527 16.70 -8.99 5.32
CA ASP A 527 15.80 -8.11 4.57
C ASP A 527 14.39 -8.72 4.48
N TYR A 528 14.29 -9.98 4.06
CA TYR A 528 13.02 -10.69 4.01
C TYR A 528 12.33 -10.72 5.38
N ARG A 529 13.07 -11.02 6.44
CA ARG A 529 12.52 -11.11 7.80
C ARG A 529 12.12 -9.75 8.35
N ILE A 530 12.90 -8.70 8.11
CA ILE A 530 12.60 -7.32 8.54
C ILE A 530 11.39 -6.79 7.79
N THR A 531 11.34 -7.01 6.47
CA THR A 531 10.17 -6.69 5.63
C THR A 531 8.95 -7.53 6.02
N ALA A 532 9.17 -8.70 6.60
CA ALA A 532 8.16 -9.52 7.26
C ALA A 532 7.99 -9.19 8.75
N GLY A 533 8.20 -7.93 9.16
CA GLY A 533 7.86 -7.48 10.51
C GLY A 533 8.75 -7.94 11.65
N ALA A 534 9.73 -8.79 11.38
CA ALA A 534 10.62 -9.28 12.41
C ALA A 534 11.44 -8.11 12.98
N ASN A 535 11.63 -8.12 14.31
CA ASN A 535 12.33 -7.05 15.00
C ASN A 535 13.71 -6.78 14.36
N GLU A 536 13.88 -5.55 13.88
CA GLU A 536 15.04 -5.10 13.12
C GLU A 536 16.36 -5.37 13.83
N GLN A 537 16.45 -4.97 15.11
CA GLN A 537 17.65 -5.17 15.92
C GLN A 537 18.00 -6.65 16.06
N VAL A 538 17.00 -7.50 16.33
CA VAL A 538 17.22 -8.95 16.46
C VAL A 538 17.69 -9.56 15.14
N GLN A 539 17.14 -9.16 14.00
CA GLN A 539 17.53 -9.71 12.70
C GLN A 539 18.92 -9.25 12.28
N LEU A 540 19.26 -7.98 12.50
CA LEU A 540 20.59 -7.45 12.24
C LEU A 540 21.64 -8.08 13.17
N GLU A 541 21.34 -8.26 14.45
CA GLU A 541 22.22 -9.01 15.37
C GLU A 541 22.40 -10.46 14.91
N ALA A 542 21.33 -11.11 14.44
CA ALA A 542 21.39 -12.47 13.93
C ALA A 542 22.23 -12.58 12.64
N LEU A 543 22.13 -11.58 11.74
CA LEU A 543 22.98 -11.46 10.55
C LEU A 543 24.44 -11.36 10.97
N LEU A 544 24.80 -10.45 11.88
CA LEU A 544 26.18 -10.27 12.34
C LEU A 544 26.71 -11.52 13.07
N ALA A 545 25.89 -12.14 13.91
CA ALA A 545 26.24 -13.40 14.56
C ALA A 545 26.49 -14.50 13.52
N SER A 546 25.66 -14.56 12.48
CA SER A 546 25.83 -15.52 11.40
C SER A 546 27.12 -15.29 10.61
N LEU A 547 27.61 -14.07 10.49
CA LEU A 547 28.90 -13.79 9.84
C LEU A 547 30.08 -14.17 10.74
N ALA A 548 29.95 -13.95 12.05
CA ALA A 548 30.99 -14.23 13.05
C ALA A 548 31.18 -15.71 13.38
N LEU A 549 30.19 -16.55 13.11
CA LEU A 549 30.38 -18.00 13.20
C LEU A 549 31.25 -18.46 12.02
N GLU A 550 32.41 -19.05 12.27
CA GLU A 550 33.15 -19.79 11.23
C GLU A 550 32.34 -21.04 10.81
N GLU A 551 32.32 -21.38 9.52
CA GLU A 551 31.85 -22.70 9.06
C GLU A 551 32.88 -23.82 9.33
#